data_AF-A0A954ZBE3-F1
#
_entry.id   AF-A0A954ZBE3-F1
#
_cell.length_a   1.000
_cell.length_b   1.000
_cell.length_c   1.000
_cell.angle_alpha   90.00
_cell.angle_beta   90.00
_cell.angle_gamma   90.00
#
_symmetry.space_group_name_H-M   'P 1'
#
loop_
_entity.id
_entity.type
_entity.pdbx_description
1 polymer ?
#
loop_
_entity_poly.entity_id
_entity_poly.type
_entity_poly.pdbx_seq_one_letter_code
_entity_poly.pdbx_strand_id
1 'polypeptide(L)'
;LRRIASEDEAATLSNDWERGREITTPGVQFSATGDEAFQLDLAQELVSDFNEFRRAYSLEGDPALVEPSWATVLIEALASPGLAWILLLIGGAALWIELQTPGVGVGGFAAAVCFLLFFWSRYLQGTAMWLEAILFLAGVICILLEMFVVPGVGIFGIGGGLLIIFSIVLASQTFIIPQNDYQLGQLRDTMATILGAMVGGGVLIVVLNRFLPHTPVLNRMVLAPPDEMERQELAMRESVADWAHLLGARGIAATRLLPSGRARFDDDLVDVITRGEAIDAGAEVEVVEAMGSRIVVRAVEGPVA
;
A
#
# COMPACT_ATOMS: atom_id res chain seq x y z
N LEU A 1 -38.39 -19.05 -34.59
CA LEU A 1 -37.80 -17.87 -33.91
C LEU A 1 -37.82 -16.71 -34.87
N ARG A 2 -38.51 -15.63 -34.50
CA ARG A 2 -38.46 -14.39 -35.27
C ARG A 2 -37.10 -13.76 -35.10
N ARG A 3 -36.61 -13.12 -36.17
CA ARG A 3 -35.43 -12.26 -36.11
C ARG A 3 -35.90 -10.83 -36.05
N ILE A 4 -35.20 -10.00 -35.30
CA ILE A 4 -35.50 -8.58 -35.15
C ILE A 4 -34.26 -7.81 -35.61
N ALA A 5 -34.49 -6.72 -36.33
CA ALA A 5 -33.45 -5.86 -36.86
C ALA A 5 -33.67 -4.43 -36.36
N SER A 6 -32.58 -3.70 -36.22
CA SER A 6 -32.63 -2.26 -35.96
C SER A 6 -33.15 -1.49 -37.19
N GLU A 7 -33.64 -0.25 -36.98
CA GLU A 7 -34.07 0.60 -38.10
C GLU A 7 -32.92 0.91 -39.07
N ASP A 8 -31.69 1.01 -38.58
CA ASP A 8 -30.49 1.22 -39.40
C ASP A 8 -30.18 -0.01 -40.28
N GLU A 9 -30.37 -1.22 -39.74
CA GLU A 9 -30.21 -2.46 -40.50
C GLU A 9 -31.34 -2.66 -41.52
N ALA A 10 -32.56 -2.21 -41.20
CA ALA A 10 -33.74 -2.36 -42.07
C ALA A 10 -33.54 -1.78 -43.48
N ALA A 11 -32.70 -0.74 -43.63
CA ALA A 11 -32.38 -0.14 -44.94
C ALA A 11 -31.60 -1.08 -45.88
N THR A 12 -30.95 -2.13 -45.33
CA THR A 12 -30.10 -3.08 -46.06
C THR A 12 -30.70 -4.47 -46.19
N LEU A 13 -31.83 -4.73 -45.53
CA LEU A 13 -32.47 -6.04 -45.46
C LEU A 13 -33.44 -6.26 -46.63
N SER A 14 -33.62 -7.52 -47.04
CA SER A 14 -34.48 -7.91 -48.17
C SER A 14 -35.97 -7.59 -47.90
N ASN A 15 -36.80 -7.64 -48.94
CA ASN A 15 -38.25 -7.43 -48.85
C ASN A 15 -39.01 -8.49 -48.00
N ASP A 16 -38.32 -9.44 -47.38
CA ASP A 16 -38.91 -10.52 -46.57
C ASP A 16 -39.14 -10.10 -45.10
N TRP A 17 -38.86 -8.84 -44.76
CA TRP A 17 -39.01 -8.29 -43.42
C TRP A 17 -40.29 -7.46 -43.29
N GLU A 18 -41.11 -7.79 -42.30
CA GLU A 18 -42.32 -7.04 -41.96
C GLU A 18 -42.04 -6.10 -40.78
N ARG A 19 -42.47 -4.83 -40.90
CA ARG A 19 -42.29 -3.85 -39.83
C ARG A 19 -43.19 -4.20 -38.65
N GLY A 20 -42.60 -4.71 -37.58
CA GLY A 20 -43.27 -5.03 -36.32
C GLY A 20 -43.43 -3.83 -35.39
N ARG A 21 -43.95 -4.10 -34.18
CA ARG A 21 -43.99 -3.13 -33.08
C ARG A 21 -42.57 -2.80 -32.60
N GLU A 22 -42.34 -1.53 -32.26
CA GLU A 22 -41.09 -1.10 -31.63
C GLU A 22 -40.93 -1.74 -30.24
N ILE A 23 -39.76 -2.35 -29.99
CA ILE A 23 -39.47 -3.11 -28.77
C ILE A 23 -38.43 -2.44 -27.86
N THR A 24 -37.66 -1.49 -28.38
CA THR A 24 -36.66 -0.72 -27.62
C THR A 24 -36.44 0.63 -28.29
N THR A 25 -36.02 1.62 -27.51
CA THR A 25 -35.69 2.98 -27.99
C THR A 25 -34.18 3.14 -28.22
N PRO A 26 -33.75 4.05 -29.12
CA PRO A 26 -32.33 4.33 -29.33
C PRO A 26 -31.60 4.70 -28.03
N GLY A 27 -30.43 4.10 -27.80
CA GLY A 27 -29.62 4.33 -26.60
C GLY A 27 -29.99 3.50 -25.37
N VAL A 28 -31.05 2.69 -25.43
CA VAL A 28 -31.44 1.75 -24.37
C VAL A 28 -31.19 0.32 -24.85
N GLN A 29 -30.41 -0.45 -24.07
CA GLN A 29 -30.20 -1.87 -24.35
C GLN A 29 -31.52 -2.63 -24.17
N PHE A 30 -31.95 -3.33 -25.22
CA PHE A 30 -33.11 -4.21 -25.15
C PHE A 30 -32.88 -5.30 -24.09
N SER A 31 -33.81 -5.40 -23.15
CA SER A 31 -33.87 -6.44 -22.14
C SER A 31 -35.31 -6.93 -22.05
N ALA A 32 -35.51 -8.25 -22.04
CA ALA A 32 -36.82 -8.87 -21.97
C ALA A 32 -36.82 -9.97 -20.92
N THR A 33 -37.91 -10.06 -20.18
CA THR A 33 -38.22 -11.22 -19.34
C THR A 33 -38.59 -12.43 -20.19
N GLY A 34 -38.59 -13.63 -19.60
CA GLY A 34 -38.94 -14.86 -20.33
C GLY A 34 -40.33 -14.79 -20.98
N ASP A 35 -41.32 -14.25 -20.27
CA ASP A 35 -42.67 -14.05 -20.79
C ASP A 35 -42.72 -13.09 -21.99
N GLU A 36 -42.01 -11.96 -21.90
CA GLU A 36 -41.93 -10.97 -22.97
C GLU A 36 -41.23 -11.55 -24.21
N ALA A 37 -40.15 -12.31 -24.01
CA ALA A 37 -39.45 -12.98 -25.09
C ALA A 37 -40.33 -14.05 -25.78
N PHE A 38 -41.16 -14.77 -25.03
CA PHE A 38 -42.11 -15.73 -25.60
C PHE A 38 -43.22 -15.04 -26.41
N GLN A 39 -43.79 -13.94 -25.89
CA GLN A 39 -44.79 -13.14 -26.63
C GLN A 39 -44.26 -12.53 -27.93
N LEU A 40 -42.95 -12.25 -27.98
CA LEU A 40 -42.26 -11.71 -29.16
C LEU A 40 -41.76 -12.80 -30.13
N ASP A 41 -42.07 -14.09 -29.89
CA ASP A 41 -41.55 -15.25 -30.63
C ASP A 41 -40.00 -15.30 -30.68
N LEU A 42 -39.35 -14.72 -29.66
CA LEU A 42 -37.90 -14.76 -29.43
C LEU A 42 -37.48 -15.97 -28.60
N ALA A 43 -38.41 -16.56 -27.85
CA ALA A 43 -38.24 -17.82 -27.14
C ALA A 43 -39.19 -18.88 -27.73
N GLN A 44 -38.76 -20.14 -27.79
CA GLN A 44 -39.58 -21.25 -28.30
C GLN A 44 -40.50 -21.83 -27.24
N GLU A 45 -40.06 -21.82 -25.99
CA GLU A 45 -40.77 -22.43 -24.86
C GLU A 45 -40.38 -21.69 -23.59
N LEU A 46 -41.34 -21.53 -22.68
CA LEU A 46 -41.12 -20.96 -21.36
C LEU A 46 -41.11 -22.10 -20.35
N VAL A 47 -40.05 -22.19 -19.57
CA VAL A 47 -39.89 -23.22 -18.55
C VAL A 47 -39.75 -22.57 -17.18
N SER A 48 -40.47 -23.10 -16.20
CA SER A 48 -40.58 -22.55 -14.84
C SER A 48 -39.47 -23.06 -13.93
N ASP A 49 -38.94 -24.24 -14.22
CA ASP A 49 -37.86 -24.87 -13.48
C ASP A 49 -36.94 -25.73 -14.37
N PHE A 50 -35.81 -26.15 -13.79
CA PHE A 50 -34.82 -26.96 -14.50
C PHE A 50 -35.32 -28.37 -14.86
N ASN A 51 -36.37 -28.89 -14.20
CA ASN A 51 -36.97 -30.19 -14.52
C ASN A 51 -37.89 -30.10 -15.75
N GLU A 52 -38.59 -28.97 -15.92
CA GLU A 52 -39.39 -28.67 -17.10
C GLU A 52 -38.48 -28.48 -18.33
N PHE A 53 -37.36 -27.77 -18.16
CA PHE A 53 -36.30 -27.69 -19.18
C PHE A 53 -35.79 -29.07 -19.62
N ARG A 54 -35.52 -29.97 -18.66
CA ARG A 54 -35.08 -31.33 -18.97
C ARG A 54 -36.10 -32.13 -19.77
N ARG A 55 -37.39 -31.98 -19.44
CA ARG A 55 -38.49 -32.63 -20.18
C ARG A 55 -38.62 -32.09 -21.60
N ALA A 56 -38.55 -30.77 -21.77
CA ALA A 56 -38.62 -30.11 -23.07
C ALA A 56 -37.55 -30.64 -24.05
N TYR A 57 -36.33 -30.83 -23.56
CA TYR A 57 -35.20 -31.33 -24.38
C TYR A 57 -34.96 -32.85 -24.29
N SER A 58 -35.85 -33.60 -23.63
CA SER A 58 -35.71 -35.05 -23.44
C SER A 58 -34.34 -35.47 -22.87
N LEU A 59 -33.83 -34.72 -21.90
CA LEU A 59 -32.56 -35.02 -21.23
C LEU A 59 -32.76 -36.20 -20.27
N GLU A 60 -32.22 -37.38 -20.61
CA GLU A 60 -32.41 -38.64 -19.88
C GLU A 60 -31.57 -38.77 -18.60
N GLY A 61 -30.71 -37.80 -18.28
CA GLY A 61 -29.84 -37.79 -17.09
C GLY A 61 -29.84 -36.45 -16.34
N ASP A 62 -29.31 -36.45 -15.12
CA ASP A 62 -28.99 -35.20 -14.42
C ASP A 62 -27.72 -34.63 -15.05
N PRO A 63 -27.79 -33.54 -15.83
CA PRO A 63 -26.57 -32.94 -16.35
C PRO A 63 -25.74 -32.51 -15.14
N ALA A 64 -24.47 -32.91 -15.09
CA ALA A 64 -23.56 -32.42 -14.07
C ALA A 64 -23.47 -30.90 -14.22
N LEU A 65 -24.18 -30.18 -13.35
CA LEU A 65 -24.08 -28.73 -13.27
C LEU A 65 -22.63 -28.44 -12.90
N VAL A 66 -21.95 -27.66 -13.73
CA VAL A 66 -20.60 -27.21 -13.44
C VAL A 66 -20.71 -26.24 -12.27
N GLU A 67 -20.56 -26.75 -11.06
CA GLU A 67 -20.47 -25.91 -9.87
C GLU A 67 -19.23 -25.03 -10.00
N PRO A 68 -19.36 -23.70 -9.79
CA PRO A 68 -18.22 -22.82 -9.87
C PRO A 68 -17.20 -23.23 -8.81
N SER A 69 -15.98 -23.50 -9.25
CA SER A 69 -14.87 -23.77 -8.35
C SER A 69 -14.55 -22.52 -7.51
N TRP A 70 -13.87 -22.67 -6.36
CA TRP A 70 -13.40 -21.53 -5.58
C TRP A 70 -12.53 -20.57 -6.41
N ALA A 71 -11.82 -21.09 -7.41
CA ALA A 71 -11.03 -20.30 -8.33
C ALA A 71 -11.93 -19.47 -9.27
N THR A 72 -13.05 -20.03 -9.72
CA THR A 72 -14.06 -19.31 -10.52
C THR A 72 -14.68 -18.16 -9.71
N VAL A 73 -15.06 -18.43 -8.46
CA VAL A 73 -15.58 -17.41 -7.53
C VAL A 73 -14.55 -16.30 -7.30
N LEU A 74 -13.27 -16.66 -7.13
CA LEU A 74 -12.20 -15.70 -6.97
C LEU A 74 -12.01 -14.85 -8.24
N ILE A 75 -12.03 -15.46 -9.42
CA ILE A 75 -11.90 -14.76 -10.71
C ILE A 75 -13.08 -13.79 -10.91
N GLU A 76 -14.31 -14.22 -10.64
CA GLU A 76 -15.51 -13.37 -10.71
C GLU A 76 -15.44 -12.22 -9.69
N ALA A 77 -14.99 -12.50 -8.46
CA ALA A 77 -14.77 -11.47 -7.45
C ALA A 77 -13.69 -10.47 -7.90
N LEU A 78 -12.57 -10.95 -8.45
CA LEU A 78 -11.51 -10.13 -9.03
C LEU A 78 -12.00 -9.29 -10.20
N ALA A 79 -12.91 -9.82 -11.02
CA ALA A 79 -13.50 -9.10 -12.14
C ALA A 79 -14.43 -7.95 -11.71
N SER A 80 -14.88 -7.94 -10.45
CA SER A 80 -15.78 -6.89 -9.97
C SER A 80 -15.08 -5.52 -9.84
N PRO A 81 -15.69 -4.42 -10.32
CA PRO A 81 -15.14 -3.07 -10.17
C PRO A 81 -14.93 -2.66 -8.71
N GLY A 82 -15.80 -3.14 -7.81
CA GLY A 82 -15.72 -2.85 -6.38
C GLY A 82 -14.46 -3.44 -5.73
N LEU A 83 -14.10 -4.69 -6.06
CA LEU A 83 -12.88 -5.29 -5.51
C LEU A 83 -11.62 -4.60 -6.03
N ALA A 84 -11.58 -4.20 -7.30
CA ALA A 84 -10.47 -3.44 -7.85
C ALA A 84 -10.23 -2.12 -7.06
N TRP A 85 -11.30 -1.40 -6.71
CA TRP A 85 -11.22 -0.20 -5.89
C TRP A 85 -10.69 -0.50 -4.48
N ILE A 86 -11.18 -1.57 -3.83
CA ILE A 86 -10.72 -1.99 -2.50
C ILE A 86 -9.24 -2.38 -2.53
N LEU A 87 -8.79 -3.12 -3.55
CA LEU A 87 -7.38 -3.51 -3.71
C LEU A 87 -6.47 -2.30 -3.87
N LEU A 88 -6.89 -1.30 -4.67
CA LEU A 88 -6.13 -0.05 -4.81
C LEU A 88 -6.10 0.75 -3.50
N LEU A 89 -7.21 0.80 -2.77
CA LEU A 89 -7.30 1.50 -1.48
C LEU A 89 -6.40 0.85 -0.42
N ILE A 90 -6.51 -0.47 -0.24
CA ILE A 90 -5.70 -1.21 0.74
C ILE A 90 -4.23 -1.22 0.32
N GLY A 91 -3.95 -1.47 -0.97
CA GLY A 91 -2.59 -1.48 -1.49
C GLY A 91 -1.89 -0.13 -1.37
N GLY A 92 -2.60 0.96 -1.71
CA GLY A 92 -2.10 2.32 -1.55
C GLY A 92 -1.89 2.71 -0.08
N ALA A 93 -2.82 2.37 0.81
CA ALA A 93 -2.67 2.62 2.24
C ALA A 93 -1.50 1.82 2.85
N ALA A 94 -1.35 0.55 2.49
CA ALA A 94 -0.25 -0.30 2.96
C ALA A 94 1.12 0.19 2.46
N LEU A 95 1.20 0.64 1.20
CA LEU A 95 2.40 1.25 0.64
C LEU A 95 2.75 2.55 1.39
N TRP A 96 1.76 3.40 1.63
CA TRP A 96 1.93 4.64 2.40
C TRP A 96 2.45 4.38 3.82
N ILE A 97 1.89 3.38 4.52
CA ILE A 97 2.34 3.00 5.86
C ILE A 97 3.80 2.56 5.83
N GLU A 98 4.20 1.70 4.88
CA GLU A 98 5.60 1.26 4.74
C GLU A 98 6.56 2.44 4.48
N LEU A 99 6.14 3.44 3.70
CA LEU A 99 6.94 4.64 3.44
C LEU A 99 7.13 5.51 4.69
N GLN A 100 6.16 5.55 5.61
CA GLN A 100 6.27 6.30 6.87
C GLN A 100 7.01 5.54 7.97
N THR A 101 6.94 4.21 7.96
CA THR A 101 7.66 3.35 8.90
C THR A 101 8.62 2.42 8.17
N PRO A 102 9.75 2.94 7.64
CA PRO A 102 10.72 2.11 6.96
C PRO A 102 11.21 0.98 7.88
N GLY A 103 11.16 -0.27 7.40
CA GLY A 103 11.79 -1.41 8.06
C GLY A 103 10.86 -2.47 8.68
N VAL A 104 9.53 -2.29 8.60
CA VAL A 104 8.56 -3.31 9.09
C VAL A 104 8.27 -4.37 8.01
N GLY A 105 8.31 -4.02 6.73
CA GLY A 105 8.13 -4.93 5.58
C GLY A 105 6.71 -5.47 5.38
N VAL A 106 5.86 -5.47 6.41
CA VAL A 106 4.47 -5.97 6.36
C VAL A 106 3.60 -5.10 5.45
N GLY A 107 3.76 -3.78 5.50
CA GLY A 107 3.03 -2.85 4.64
C GLY A 107 3.44 -3.04 3.18
N GLY A 108 4.75 -3.16 2.93
CA GLY A 108 5.30 -3.46 1.60
C GLY A 108 4.78 -4.79 1.02
N PHE A 109 4.75 -5.86 1.83
CA PHE A 109 4.21 -7.15 1.40
C PHE A 109 2.71 -7.07 1.10
N ALA A 110 1.92 -6.45 1.98
CA ALA A 110 0.48 -6.29 1.76
C ALA A 110 0.19 -5.45 0.51
N ALA A 111 0.94 -4.38 0.28
CA ALA A 111 0.86 -3.58 -0.94
C ALA A 111 1.19 -4.41 -2.18
N ALA A 112 2.30 -5.17 -2.16
CA ALA A 112 2.70 -6.03 -3.27
C ALA A 112 1.62 -7.06 -3.63
N VAL A 113 1.01 -7.72 -2.64
CA VAL A 113 -0.09 -8.67 -2.86
C VAL A 113 -1.31 -7.96 -3.46
N CYS A 114 -1.70 -6.80 -2.93
CA CYS A 114 -2.86 -6.05 -3.45
C CYS A 114 -2.66 -5.60 -4.89
N PHE A 115 -1.50 -5.02 -5.23
CA PHE A 115 -1.19 -4.59 -6.59
C PHE A 115 -1.04 -5.78 -7.53
N LEU A 116 -0.43 -6.89 -7.10
CA LEU A 116 -0.36 -8.12 -7.89
C LEU A 116 -1.76 -8.63 -8.24
N LEU A 117 -2.66 -8.73 -7.26
CA LEU A 117 -4.04 -9.16 -7.50
C LEU A 117 -4.81 -8.17 -8.40
N PHE A 118 -4.55 -6.87 -8.26
CA PHE A 118 -5.11 -5.86 -9.14
C PHE A 118 -4.67 -6.04 -10.60
N PHE A 119 -3.36 -6.10 -10.86
CA PHE A 119 -2.85 -6.29 -12.23
C PHE A 119 -3.24 -7.65 -12.80
N TRP A 120 -3.26 -8.70 -11.97
CA TRP A 120 -3.73 -10.02 -12.38
C TRP A 120 -5.21 -9.98 -12.80
N SER A 121 -6.07 -9.32 -12.01
CA SER A 121 -7.47 -9.11 -12.38
C SER A 121 -7.62 -8.37 -13.71
N ARG A 122 -6.87 -7.27 -13.90
CA ARG A 122 -6.92 -6.49 -15.14
C ARG A 122 -6.36 -7.25 -16.34
N TYR A 123 -5.37 -8.11 -16.13
CA TYR A 123 -4.88 -9.03 -17.16
C TYR A 123 -5.95 -10.03 -17.60
N LEU A 124 -6.69 -10.61 -16.64
CA LEU A 124 -7.82 -11.52 -16.94
C LEU A 124 -8.95 -10.82 -17.70
N GLN A 125 -9.16 -9.52 -17.46
CA GLN A 125 -10.14 -8.70 -18.19
C GLN A 125 -9.64 -8.25 -19.58
N GLY A 126 -8.38 -8.51 -19.91
CA GLY A 126 -7.75 -8.06 -21.16
C GLY A 126 -7.50 -6.56 -21.24
N THR A 127 -7.58 -5.82 -20.12
CA THR A 127 -7.32 -4.37 -20.08
C THR A 127 -5.87 -4.05 -19.74
N ALA A 128 -5.19 -4.91 -18.98
CA ALA A 128 -3.76 -4.75 -18.67
C ALA A 128 -2.92 -5.81 -19.39
N MET A 129 -1.79 -5.38 -19.93
CA MET A 129 -0.77 -6.22 -20.55
C MET A 129 0.57 -6.03 -19.81
N TRP A 130 1.67 -6.41 -20.47
CA TRP A 130 3.01 -6.25 -19.93
C TRP A 130 3.43 -4.80 -19.73
N LEU A 131 2.92 -3.87 -20.55
CA LEU A 131 3.31 -2.47 -20.52
C LEU A 131 2.99 -1.86 -19.15
N GLU A 132 1.76 -2.02 -18.69
CA GLU A 132 1.24 -1.44 -17.46
C GLU A 132 2.00 -1.99 -16.26
N ALA A 133 2.20 -3.31 -16.20
CA ALA A 133 2.97 -3.96 -15.14
C ALA A 133 4.42 -3.47 -15.09
N ILE A 134 5.07 -3.31 -16.27
CA ILE A 134 6.44 -2.79 -16.36
C ILE A 134 6.50 -1.33 -15.92
N LEU A 135 5.55 -0.47 -16.34
CA LEU A 135 5.51 0.92 -15.88
C LEU A 135 5.32 1.04 -14.38
N PHE A 136 4.44 0.21 -13.80
CA PHE A 136 4.24 0.18 -12.35
C PHE A 136 5.52 -0.19 -11.63
N LEU A 137 6.17 -1.29 -12.05
CA LEU A 137 7.41 -1.75 -11.45
C LEU A 137 8.55 -0.74 -11.62
N ALA A 138 8.67 -0.13 -12.79
CA ALA A 138 9.63 0.94 -13.05
C ALA A 138 9.37 2.14 -12.13
N GLY A 139 8.11 2.53 -11.93
CA GLY A 139 7.74 3.60 -11.02
C GLY A 139 8.11 3.29 -9.56
N VAL A 140 7.81 2.08 -9.08
CA VAL A 140 8.24 1.61 -7.74
C VAL A 140 9.76 1.65 -7.61
N ILE A 141 10.49 1.14 -8.61
CA ILE A 141 11.97 1.16 -8.61
C ILE A 141 12.49 2.59 -8.58
N CYS A 142 11.92 3.53 -9.33
CA CYS A 142 12.31 4.94 -9.29
C CYS A 142 12.14 5.55 -7.90
N ILE A 143 11.03 5.26 -7.21
CA ILE A 143 10.81 5.71 -5.83
C ILE A 143 11.84 5.10 -4.88
N LEU A 144 12.12 3.79 -5.00
CA LEU A 144 13.12 3.11 -4.17
C LEU A 144 14.53 3.65 -4.42
N LEU A 145 14.89 3.92 -5.68
CA LEU A 145 16.18 4.51 -6.04
C LEU A 145 16.36 5.89 -5.41
N GLU A 146 15.33 6.74 -5.43
CA GLU A 146 15.40 8.03 -4.75
C GLU A 146 15.56 7.84 -3.24
N MET A 147 14.76 6.97 -2.64
CA MET A 147 14.79 6.73 -1.19
C MET A 147 16.14 6.18 -0.69
N PHE A 148 16.79 5.29 -1.44
CA PHE A 148 18.02 4.61 -1.00
C PHE A 148 19.32 5.18 -1.57
N VAL A 149 19.29 5.76 -2.77
CA VAL A 149 20.51 6.16 -3.51
C VAL A 149 20.69 7.67 -3.56
N VAL A 150 19.60 8.42 -3.79
CA VAL A 150 19.67 9.86 -4.05
C VAL A 150 18.91 10.65 -2.98
N PRO A 151 19.56 11.05 -1.88
CA PRO A 151 18.90 11.84 -0.85
C PRO A 151 18.44 13.21 -1.39
N GLY A 152 17.12 13.39 -1.52
CA GLY A 152 16.46 14.63 -1.95
C GLY A 152 15.03 14.38 -2.47
N VAL A 153 14.18 15.42 -2.49
CA VAL A 153 12.90 15.38 -3.25
C VAL A 153 13.25 15.62 -4.71
N GLY A 154 13.42 14.54 -5.47
CA GLY A 154 13.98 14.58 -6.81
C GLY A 154 12.97 14.28 -7.92
N ILE A 155 13.53 14.22 -9.12
CA ILE A 155 12.80 13.87 -10.36
C ILE A 155 12.36 12.40 -10.33
N PHE A 156 13.07 11.54 -9.59
CA PHE A 156 12.81 10.10 -9.56
C PHE A 156 11.59 9.73 -8.72
N GLY A 157 11.34 10.39 -7.58
CA GLY A 157 10.13 10.12 -6.79
C GLY A 157 8.88 10.66 -7.45
N ILE A 158 8.91 11.91 -7.95
CA ILE A 158 7.78 12.49 -8.68
C ILE A 158 7.53 11.70 -9.98
N GLY A 159 8.59 11.41 -10.75
CA GLY A 159 8.50 10.61 -11.97
C GLY A 159 7.99 9.19 -11.68
N GLY A 160 8.49 8.56 -10.62
CA GLY A 160 8.05 7.23 -10.20
C GLY A 160 6.59 7.18 -9.77
N GLY A 161 6.14 8.18 -8.99
CA GLY A 161 4.73 8.33 -8.62
C GLY A 161 3.82 8.54 -9.84
N LEU A 162 4.23 9.38 -10.80
CA LEU A 162 3.50 9.59 -12.05
C LEU A 162 3.44 8.30 -12.89
N LEU A 163 4.53 7.52 -12.96
CA LEU A 163 4.56 6.23 -13.64
C LEU A 163 3.59 5.22 -13.00
N ILE A 164 3.53 5.17 -11.68
CA ILE A 164 2.56 4.31 -10.95
C ILE A 164 1.13 4.73 -11.28
N ILE A 165 0.81 6.02 -11.18
CA ILE A 165 -0.54 6.52 -11.49
C ILE A 165 -0.88 6.20 -12.95
N PHE A 166 -0.01 6.55 -13.89
CA PHE A 166 -0.23 6.32 -15.31
C PHE A 166 -0.42 4.82 -15.63
N SER A 167 0.35 3.94 -14.98
CA SER A 167 0.16 2.50 -15.09
C SER A 167 -1.24 2.05 -14.63
N ILE A 168 -1.71 2.50 -13.45
CA ILE A 168 -3.03 2.13 -12.92
C ILE A 168 -4.15 2.64 -13.83
N VAL A 169 -3.97 3.84 -14.40
CA VAL A 169 -4.90 4.43 -15.37
C VAL A 169 -4.98 3.54 -16.61
N LEU A 170 -3.84 3.24 -17.24
CA LEU A 170 -3.82 2.39 -18.44
C LEU A 170 -4.36 1.00 -18.14
N ALA A 171 -4.03 0.40 -16.99
CA ALA A 171 -4.54 -0.92 -16.62
C ALA A 171 -6.07 -0.98 -16.46
N SER A 172 -6.71 0.17 -16.23
CA SER A 172 -8.16 0.29 -16.02
C SER A 172 -8.96 0.60 -17.30
N GLN A 173 -8.29 0.79 -18.43
CA GLN A 173 -8.92 1.13 -19.72
C GLN A 173 -8.22 0.41 -20.88
N THR A 174 -8.86 0.36 -22.05
CA THR A 174 -8.30 -0.35 -23.23
C THR A 174 -7.64 0.59 -24.25
N PHE A 175 -7.53 1.88 -23.94
CA PHE A 175 -7.01 2.91 -24.83
C PHE A 175 -6.01 3.83 -24.11
N ILE A 176 -5.15 4.49 -24.88
CA ILE A 176 -4.15 5.42 -24.34
C ILE A 176 -4.67 6.86 -24.37
N ILE A 177 -5.28 7.26 -25.49
CA ILE A 177 -5.85 8.60 -25.71
C ILE A 177 -7.31 8.42 -26.12
N PRO A 178 -8.28 9.07 -25.44
CA PRO A 178 -9.69 8.93 -25.78
C PRO A 178 -9.97 9.56 -27.15
N GLN A 179 -10.67 8.83 -28.01
CA GLN A 179 -11.04 9.26 -29.37
C GLN A 179 -12.55 9.44 -29.56
N ASN A 180 -13.36 8.97 -28.62
CA ASN A 180 -14.82 9.07 -28.68
C ASN A 180 -15.40 9.39 -27.28
N ASP A 181 -16.68 9.78 -27.24
CA ASP A 181 -17.35 10.21 -26.01
C ASP A 181 -17.43 9.09 -24.97
N TYR A 182 -17.56 7.84 -25.42
CA TYR A 182 -17.54 6.66 -24.54
C TYR A 182 -16.20 6.53 -23.80
N GLN A 183 -15.08 6.61 -24.52
CA GLN A 183 -13.74 6.55 -23.95
C GLN A 183 -13.49 7.74 -23.02
N LEU A 184 -14.00 8.93 -23.35
CA LEU A 184 -13.90 10.09 -22.47
C LEU A 184 -14.66 9.87 -21.15
N GLY A 185 -15.85 9.28 -21.21
CA GLY A 185 -16.62 8.86 -20.03
C GLY A 185 -15.85 7.84 -19.18
N GLN A 186 -15.28 6.82 -19.82
CA GLN A 186 -14.49 5.79 -19.14
C GLN A 186 -13.24 6.35 -18.45
N LEU A 187 -12.54 7.29 -19.10
CA LEU A 187 -11.39 7.97 -18.52
C LEU A 187 -11.81 8.78 -17.28
N ARG A 188 -12.92 9.53 -17.36
CA ARG A 188 -13.47 10.29 -16.23
C ARG A 188 -13.79 9.36 -15.05
N ASP A 189 -14.46 8.24 -15.30
CA ASP A 189 -14.86 7.30 -14.26
C ASP A 189 -13.64 6.62 -13.62
N THR A 190 -12.62 6.30 -14.43
CA THR A 190 -11.32 5.80 -13.95
C THR A 190 -10.61 6.83 -13.07
N MET A 191 -10.56 8.09 -13.50
CA MET A 191 -9.99 9.20 -12.71
C MET A 191 -10.73 9.39 -11.38
N ALA A 192 -12.06 9.38 -11.40
CA ALA A 192 -12.88 9.49 -10.20
C ALA A 192 -12.63 8.31 -9.24
N THR A 193 -12.47 7.10 -9.77
CA THR A 193 -12.17 5.90 -8.98
C THR A 193 -10.81 5.99 -8.30
N ILE A 194 -9.76 6.39 -9.03
CA ILE A 194 -8.41 6.56 -8.48
C ILE A 194 -8.39 7.68 -7.44
N LEU A 195 -9.02 8.82 -7.73
CA LEU A 195 -9.10 9.94 -6.80
C LEU A 195 -9.88 9.56 -5.53
N GLY A 196 -10.99 8.82 -5.69
CA GLY A 196 -11.75 8.24 -4.59
C GLY A 196 -10.94 7.24 -3.76
N ALA A 197 -10.11 6.40 -4.40
CA ALA A 197 -9.21 5.48 -3.70
C ALA A 197 -8.10 6.22 -2.94
N MET A 198 -7.53 7.29 -3.50
CA MET A 198 -6.53 8.13 -2.82
C MET A 198 -7.14 8.86 -1.61
N VAL A 199 -8.30 9.49 -1.78
CA VAL A 199 -9.01 10.17 -0.68
C VAL A 199 -9.46 9.17 0.37
N GLY A 200 -10.05 8.05 -0.04
CA GLY A 200 -10.48 6.96 0.84
C GLY A 200 -9.31 6.34 1.61
N GLY A 201 -8.18 6.12 0.94
CA GLY A 201 -6.93 5.69 1.56
C GLY A 201 -6.41 6.71 2.58
N GLY A 202 -6.41 8.00 2.23
CA GLY A 202 -6.05 9.08 3.15
C GLY A 202 -6.95 9.13 4.40
N VAL A 203 -8.27 9.03 4.22
CA VAL A 203 -9.23 8.94 5.34
C VAL A 203 -8.98 7.68 6.16
N LEU A 204 -8.77 6.53 5.52
CA LEU A 204 -8.43 5.28 6.21
C LEU A 204 -7.17 5.44 7.04
N ILE A 205 -6.11 6.07 6.51
CA ILE A 205 -4.87 6.35 7.22
C ILE A 205 -5.13 7.28 8.42
N VAL A 206 -5.90 8.35 8.25
CA VAL A 206 -6.26 9.26 9.36
C VAL A 206 -7.03 8.53 10.45
N VAL A 207 -8.00 7.70 10.08
CA VAL A 207 -8.76 6.86 11.00
C VAL A 207 -7.83 5.88 11.70
N LEU A 208 -6.99 5.16 10.96
CA LEU A 208 -6.03 4.22 11.54
C LEU A 208 -5.10 4.95 12.52
N ASN A 209 -4.50 6.07 12.14
CA ASN A 209 -3.63 6.85 13.04
C ASN A 209 -4.38 7.42 14.26
N ARG A 210 -5.68 7.72 14.15
CA ARG A 210 -6.48 8.22 15.27
C ARG A 210 -6.89 7.12 16.25
N PHE A 211 -7.13 5.91 15.77
CA PHE A 211 -7.68 4.80 16.56
C PHE A 211 -6.63 3.74 16.96
N LEU A 212 -5.61 3.47 16.12
CA LEU A 212 -4.57 2.47 16.40
C LEU A 212 -3.77 2.72 17.69
N PRO A 213 -3.36 3.95 18.04
CA PRO A 213 -2.60 4.21 19.28
C PRO A 213 -3.37 3.83 20.56
N HIS A 214 -4.70 3.74 20.47
CA HIS A 214 -5.56 3.36 21.59
C HIS A 214 -5.88 1.86 21.64
N THR A 215 -5.34 1.05 20.72
CA THR A 215 -5.60 -0.39 20.67
C THR A 215 -4.58 -1.18 21.52
N PRO A 216 -5.02 -1.90 22.57
CA PRO A 216 -4.14 -2.48 23.58
C PRO A 216 -3.22 -3.61 23.08
N VAL A 217 -3.51 -4.20 21.92
CA VAL A 217 -2.73 -5.30 21.33
C VAL A 217 -1.44 -4.79 20.67
N LEU A 218 -1.46 -3.60 20.06
CA LEU A 218 -0.32 -3.06 19.31
C LEU A 218 0.70 -2.35 20.22
N ASN A 219 0.26 -1.76 21.34
CA ASN A 219 1.13 -1.15 22.37
C ASN A 219 2.04 -2.16 23.09
N ARG A 220 1.80 -3.47 22.93
CA ARG A 220 2.72 -4.53 23.41
C ARG A 220 3.81 -4.89 22.40
N MET A 221 3.67 -4.48 21.14
CA MET A 221 4.60 -4.82 20.05
C MET A 221 5.43 -3.62 19.59
N VAL A 222 4.90 -2.40 19.74
CA VAL A 222 5.63 -1.16 19.48
C VAL A 222 6.08 -0.58 20.81
N LEU A 223 7.39 -0.45 21.01
CA LEU A 223 7.95 0.31 22.12
C LEU A 223 7.47 1.76 21.94
N ALA A 224 6.51 2.18 22.75
CA ALA A 224 6.04 3.55 22.74
C ALA A 224 7.26 4.46 22.98
N PRO A 225 7.55 5.42 22.08
CA PRO A 225 8.53 6.44 22.40
C PRO A 225 8.08 7.11 23.70
N PRO A 226 8.98 7.37 24.66
CA PRO A 226 8.60 8.06 25.89
C PRO A 226 7.89 9.36 25.54
N ASP A 227 6.82 9.64 26.27
CA ASP A 227 5.98 10.84 26.10
C ASP A 227 6.86 12.10 26.18
N GLU A 228 6.43 13.21 25.57
CA GLU A 228 7.22 14.47 25.57
C GLU A 228 7.58 14.92 27.00
N MET A 229 6.69 14.64 27.97
CA MET A 229 6.95 14.83 29.40
C MET A 229 8.01 13.87 29.96
N GLU A 230 8.00 12.60 29.58
CA GLU A 230 9.05 11.64 29.96
C GLU A 230 10.38 11.96 29.28
N ARG A 231 10.39 12.43 28.02
CA ARG A 231 11.61 12.92 27.35
C ARG A 231 12.16 14.16 28.03
N GLN A 232 11.31 15.10 28.43
CA GLN A 232 11.72 16.26 29.20
C GLN A 232 12.21 15.86 30.58
N GLU A 233 11.60 14.88 31.24
CA GLU A 233 12.05 14.35 32.53
C GLU A 233 13.36 13.55 32.41
N LEU A 234 13.55 12.80 31.32
CA LEU A 234 14.80 12.10 30.99
C LEU A 234 15.91 13.08 30.63
N ALA A 235 15.63 14.10 29.83
CA ALA A 235 16.56 15.19 29.52
C ALA A 235 16.87 16.05 30.76
N MET A 236 15.90 16.23 31.65
CA MET A 236 16.10 16.87 32.96
C MET A 236 16.92 15.97 33.89
N ARG A 237 16.72 14.65 33.87
CA ARG A 237 17.55 13.70 34.62
C ARG A 237 18.98 13.67 34.11
N GLU A 238 19.19 13.78 32.79
CA GLU A 238 20.51 13.92 32.19
C GLU A 238 21.15 15.29 32.49
N SER A 239 20.36 16.36 32.65
CA SER A 239 20.86 17.69 33.04
C SER A 239 21.09 17.86 34.54
N VAL A 240 20.43 17.06 35.39
CA VAL A 240 20.59 17.06 36.86
C VAL A 240 21.81 16.27 37.31
N ALA A 241 22.42 15.45 36.44
CA ALA A 241 23.76 14.91 36.65
C ALA A 241 24.82 15.99 36.34
N ASP A 242 24.80 17.08 37.10
CA ASP A 242 25.73 18.21 36.90
C ASP A 242 27.11 17.87 37.49
N TRP A 243 27.84 17.01 36.78
CA TRP A 243 29.23 16.69 37.06
C TRP A 243 30.19 17.82 36.68
N ALA A 244 29.68 19.02 36.37
CA ALA A 244 30.50 20.20 36.10
C ALA A 244 31.49 20.51 37.25
N HIS A 245 31.15 20.14 38.49
CA HIS A 245 32.04 20.27 39.64
C HIS A 245 33.29 19.37 39.57
N LEU A 246 33.27 18.30 38.76
CA LEU A 246 34.42 17.41 38.53
C LEU A 246 35.39 17.95 37.47
N LEU A 247 35.10 19.07 36.80
CA LEU A 247 36.01 19.64 35.80
C LEU A 247 37.37 19.98 36.42
N GLY A 248 38.45 19.39 35.90
CA GLY A 248 39.81 19.52 36.44
C GLY A 248 40.10 18.66 37.67
N ALA A 249 39.15 17.87 38.15
CA ALA A 249 39.38 16.92 39.24
C ALA A 249 40.31 15.79 38.78
N ARG A 250 41.15 15.32 39.71
CA ARG A 250 42.02 14.16 39.51
C ARG A 250 41.45 12.95 40.21
N GLY A 251 41.57 11.80 39.57
CA GLY A 251 41.03 10.55 40.04
C GLY A 251 41.86 9.36 39.56
N ILE A 252 41.35 8.16 39.83
CA ILE A 252 42.02 6.91 39.48
C ILE A 252 41.08 6.09 38.58
N ALA A 253 41.61 5.58 37.47
CA ALA A 253 40.88 4.65 36.60
C ALA A 253 40.53 3.36 37.37
N ALA A 254 39.25 3.12 37.66
CA ALA A 254 38.79 1.92 38.36
C ALA A 254 38.72 0.70 37.41
N THR A 255 38.47 0.94 36.13
CA THR A 255 38.58 -0.04 35.06
C THR A 255 39.53 0.46 33.99
N ARG A 256 39.98 -0.43 33.11
CA ARG A 256 40.67 -0.04 31.89
C ARG A 256 39.74 0.82 31.02
N LEU A 257 40.23 1.94 30.50
CA LEU A 257 39.45 2.89 29.70
C LEU A 257 39.82 2.74 28.20
N LEU A 258 38.89 2.20 27.39
CA LEU A 258 39.12 1.84 25.98
C LEU A 258 37.82 1.89 25.12
N PRO A 259 37.37 3.08 24.66
CA PRO A 259 37.64 4.40 25.22
C PRO A 259 36.76 4.69 26.45
N SER A 260 35.74 3.88 26.73
CA SER A 260 34.88 4.03 27.92
C SER A 260 35.34 3.14 29.07
N GLY A 261 34.99 3.54 30.28
CA GLY A 261 35.14 2.75 31.50
C GLY A 261 34.74 3.58 32.74
N ARG A 262 35.20 3.17 33.92
CA ARG A 262 34.89 3.86 35.19
C ARG A 262 36.14 4.43 35.83
N ALA A 263 36.03 5.65 36.33
CA ALA A 263 37.06 6.30 37.15
C ALA A 263 36.47 6.76 38.48
N ARG A 264 37.31 6.78 39.50
CA ARG A 264 36.95 7.23 40.84
C ARG A 264 37.54 8.62 41.10
N PHE A 265 36.69 9.57 41.44
CA PHE A 265 37.06 10.93 41.86
C PHE A 265 36.54 11.09 43.29
N ASP A 266 37.44 11.23 44.26
CA ASP A 266 37.12 11.15 45.69
C ASP A 266 36.29 9.89 46.03
N ASP A 267 35.05 10.06 46.51
CA ASP A 267 34.15 8.96 46.85
C ASP A 267 33.23 8.54 45.67
N ASP A 268 33.24 9.28 44.58
CA ASP A 268 32.32 9.06 43.46
C ASP A 268 32.95 8.18 42.37
N LEU A 269 32.26 7.09 42.02
CA LEU A 269 32.61 6.22 40.91
C LEU A 269 31.71 6.54 39.71
N VAL A 270 32.28 7.16 38.68
CA VAL A 270 31.55 7.68 37.52
C VAL A 270 32.03 7.05 36.22
N ASP A 271 31.13 6.99 35.23
CA ASP A 271 31.46 6.55 33.87
C ASP A 271 32.20 7.67 33.13
N VAL A 272 33.33 7.34 32.53
CA VAL A 272 34.22 8.28 31.84
C VAL A 272 34.62 7.76 30.47
N ILE A 273 35.01 8.69 29.60
CA ILE A 273 35.45 8.39 28.23
C ILE A 273 36.79 9.07 27.96
N THR A 274 37.73 8.40 27.32
CA THR A 274 38.99 8.99 26.86
C THR A 274 38.86 9.54 25.44
N ARG A 275 39.73 10.47 25.04
CA ARG A 275 39.80 10.97 23.65
C ARG A 275 40.54 9.99 22.70
N GLY A 276 40.40 8.69 22.94
CA GLY A 276 41.00 7.63 22.11
C GLY A 276 42.28 7.02 22.65
N GLU A 277 42.81 7.50 23.78
CA GLU A 277 43.94 6.87 24.46
C GLU A 277 43.49 5.72 25.37
N ALA A 278 44.29 4.66 25.41
CA ALA A 278 44.06 3.53 26.31
C ALA A 278 44.68 3.85 27.68
N ILE A 279 43.86 3.87 28.73
CA ILE A 279 44.33 4.10 30.09
C ILE A 279 44.11 2.82 30.90
N ASP A 280 45.17 2.30 31.50
CA ASP A 280 45.11 1.08 32.30
C ASP A 280 44.44 1.33 33.66
N ALA A 281 43.83 0.28 34.22
CA ALA A 281 43.23 0.35 35.55
C ALA A 281 44.29 0.69 36.61
N GLY A 282 43.99 1.64 37.48
CA GLY A 282 44.89 2.16 38.51
C GLY A 282 45.69 3.40 38.10
N ALA A 283 45.64 3.84 36.84
CA ALA A 283 46.32 5.05 36.39
C ALA A 283 45.60 6.33 36.87
N GLU A 284 46.37 7.39 37.13
CA GLU A 284 45.82 8.71 37.44
C GLU A 284 45.24 9.38 36.18
N VAL A 285 44.05 9.94 36.34
CA VAL A 285 43.31 10.61 35.28
C VAL A 285 42.79 11.96 35.73
N GLU A 286 42.72 12.92 34.80
CA GLU A 286 42.17 14.25 35.04
C GLU A 286 40.98 14.50 34.12
N VAL A 287 39.91 15.09 34.66
CA VAL A 287 38.71 15.45 33.89
C VAL A 287 38.96 16.68 33.04
N VAL A 288 38.79 16.55 31.74
CA VAL A 288 39.09 17.60 30.75
C VAL A 288 37.83 18.27 30.21
N GLU A 289 36.69 17.60 30.35
CA GLU A 289 35.40 18.04 29.84
C GLU A 289 34.32 17.33 30.67
N ALA A 290 33.38 18.08 31.22
CA ALA A 290 32.21 17.54 31.91
C ALA A 290 30.97 18.24 31.36
N MET A 291 30.17 17.53 30.57
CA MET A 291 28.93 18.04 29.96
C MET A 291 27.80 17.02 30.21
N GLY A 292 26.93 17.30 31.20
CA GLY A 292 25.88 16.39 31.61
C GLY A 292 26.43 15.01 32.02
N SER A 293 25.95 13.94 31.39
CA SER A 293 26.42 12.57 31.59
C SER A 293 27.77 12.24 30.93
N ARG A 294 28.35 13.15 30.15
CA ARG A 294 29.61 12.91 29.41
C ARG A 294 30.79 13.53 30.14
N ILE A 295 31.58 12.69 30.80
CA ILE A 295 32.84 13.06 31.45
C ILE A 295 34.00 12.54 30.60
N VAL A 296 34.81 13.44 30.06
CA VAL A 296 36.00 13.10 29.29
C VAL A 296 37.23 13.24 30.18
N VAL A 297 38.09 12.23 30.17
CA VAL A 297 39.31 12.21 30.99
C VAL A 297 40.56 12.02 30.13
N ARG A 298 41.70 12.47 30.64
CA ARG A 298 43.03 12.17 30.08
C ARG A 298 43.96 11.58 31.14
N ALA A 299 44.97 10.83 30.72
CA ALA A 299 46.03 10.38 31.62
C ALA A 299 46.84 11.57 32.17
N VAL A 300 47.15 11.56 33.47
CA VAL A 300 48.08 12.53 34.06
C VAL A 300 49.50 12.01 33.86
N GLU A 301 50.27 12.63 32.97
CA GLU A 301 51.69 12.32 32.83
C GLU A 301 52.43 12.74 34.12
N GLY A 302 52.99 11.76 34.84
CA GLY A 302 53.89 12.02 35.96
C GLY A 302 55.19 12.68 35.48
N PRO A 303 55.91 13.41 36.35
CA PRO A 303 57.17 14.02 35.95
C PRO A 303 58.13 12.93 35.49
N VAL A 304 58.66 13.11 34.27
CA VAL A 304 59.74 12.30 33.71
C VAL A 304 60.90 12.33 34.70
N ALA A 305 61.19 11.20 35.33
CA ALA A 305 62.36 11.01 36.17
C ALA A 305 63.65 11.00 35.33
#